data_AF-A0A918DDN1-F1
#
_entry.id   AF-A0A918DDN1-F1
#
_cell.length_a   1.000
_cell.length_b   1.000
_cell.length_c   1.000
_cell.angle_alpha   90.00
_cell.angle_beta   90.00
_cell.angle_gamma   90.00
#
_symmetry.space_group_name_H-M   'P 1'
#
loop_
_entity.id
_entity.type
_entity.pdbx_description
1 polymer ?
#
loop_
_entity_poly.entity_id
_entity_poly.type
_entity_poly.pdbx_seq_one_letter_code
_entity_poly.pdbx_strand_id
1 'polypeptide(L)' 'MAIGVMISGIVSGLFAVLWALIVGAPLLVVLFAYPVGGMAGVALFLIAASGIARHIPGPPALVHVSADSRRNQA' A
#
# COMPACT_ATOMS: atom_id res chain seq x y z
N MET A 1 -0.28 -3.59 7.26
CA MET A 1 0.26 -3.25 5.92
C MET A 1 0.20 -4.43 4.94
N ALA A 2 0.70 -5.62 5.33
CA ALA A 2 0.73 -6.80 4.45
C ALA A 2 -0.63 -7.24 3.88
N ILE A 3 -1.70 -7.23 4.69
CA ILE A 3 -3.05 -7.63 4.26
C ILE A 3 -3.58 -6.72 3.13
N GLY A 4 -3.40 -5.40 3.25
CA GLY A 4 -3.83 -4.44 2.22
C GLY A 4 -3.10 -4.64 0.90
N VAL A 5 -1.78 -4.87 0.96
CA VAL A 5 -0.95 -5.21 -0.21
C VAL A 5 -1.46 -6.50 -0.87
N MET A 6 -1.70 -7.55 -0.08
CA MET A 6 -2.19 -8.84 -0.59
C MET A 6 -3.54 -8.69 -1.30
N ILE A 7 -4.52 -8.01 -0.67
CA ILE A 7 -5.84 -7.79 -1.26
C ILE A 7 -5.74 -6.95 -2.53
N SER A 8 -4.93 -5.88 -2.54
CA SER A 8 -4.75 -5.03 -3.71
C SER A 8 -4.20 -5.80 -4.93
N GLY A 9 -3.27 -6.73 -4.70
CA GLY A 9 -2.72 -7.58 -5.75
C GLY A 9 -3.75 -8.57 -6.30
N ILE A 10 -4.49 -9.26 -5.41
CA ILE A 10 -5.52 -10.23 -5.82
C ILE A 10 -6.61 -9.55 -6.65
N VAL A 11 -7.15 -8.42 -6.16
CA VAL A 11 -8.26 -7.72 -6.81
C VAL A 11 -7.83 -7.13 -8.16
N SER A 12 -6.67 -6.47 -8.23
CA SER A 12 -6.20 -5.88 -9.48
C SER A 12 -5.81 -6.94 -10.52
N GLY A 13 -5.17 -8.04 -10.11
CA GLY A 13 -4.86 -9.16 -10.98
C GLY A 13 -6.12 -9.80 -11.56
N LEU A 14 -7.15 -10.01 -10.73
CA LEU A 14 -8.44 -10.53 -11.19
C LEU A 14 -9.11 -9.57 -12.18
N PHE A 15 -9.11 -8.26 -11.89
CA PHE A 15 -9.70 -7.26 -12.77
C PHE A 15 -8.99 -7.19 -14.13
N ALA A 16 -7.66 -7.32 -14.15
CA ALA A 16 -6.88 -7.37 -15.39
C ALA A 16 -7.22 -8.60 -16.24
N VAL A 17 -7.40 -9.77 -15.62
CA VAL A 17 -7.84 -10.99 -16.32
C VAL A 17 -9.25 -10.83 -16.88
N LEU A 18 -10.20 -10.35 -16.06
CA LEU A 18 -11.57 -10.13 -16.50
C LEU A 18 -11.64 -9.15 -17.68
N TRP A 19 -10.89 -8.05 -17.58
CA TRP A 19 -10.76 -7.09 -18.67
C TRP A 19 -10.20 -7.76 -19.93
N ALA A 20 -9.07 -8.47 -19.83
CA ALA A 20 -8.45 -9.14 -20.96
C ALA A 20 -9.39 -10.14 -21.66
N LEU A 21 -10.20 -10.87 -20.89
CA LEU A 21 -11.23 -11.77 -21.43
C LEU A 21 -12.35 -11.01 -22.15
N ILE A 22 -12.82 -9.88 -21.58
CA ILE A 22 -13.88 -9.05 -22.18
C ILE A 22 -13.44 -8.48 -23.54
N VAL A 23 -12.19 -8.03 -23.68
CA VAL A 23 -11.64 -7.54 -24.96
C VAL A 23 -11.22 -8.66 -25.93
N GLY A 24 -11.43 -9.93 -25.57
CA GLY A 24 -11.08 -11.06 -26.43
C GLY A 24 -9.58 -11.25 -26.63
N ALA A 25 -8.77 -10.92 -25.62
CA ALA A 25 -7.32 -11.02 -25.72
C ALA A 25 -6.86 -12.49 -25.88
N PRO A 26 -5.72 -12.74 -26.55
CA PRO A 26 -5.16 -14.07 -26.69
C PRO A 26 -4.91 -14.75 -25.34
N LEU A 27 -5.01 -16.07 -25.28
CA LEU A 27 -4.85 -16.85 -24.04
C LEU A 27 -3.54 -16.53 -23.30
N LEU A 28 -2.43 -16.35 -24.03
CA LEU A 28 -1.14 -15.97 -23.43
C LEU A 28 -1.21 -14.61 -22.74
N VAL A 29 -1.90 -13.63 -23.33
CA VAL A 29 -2.08 -12.30 -22.73
C VAL A 29 -2.92 -12.41 -21.46
N VAL A 30 -4.00 -13.19 -21.49
CA VAL A 30 -4.85 -13.44 -20.32
C VAL A 30 -4.06 -14.13 -19.19
N LEU A 31 -3.20 -15.08 -19.52
CA LEU A 31 -2.36 -15.79 -18.55
C LEU A 31 -1.38 -14.84 -17.84
N PHE A 32 -0.76 -13.92 -18.59
CA PHE A 32 0.14 -12.92 -18.02
C PHE A 32 -0.58 -11.72 -17.38
N ALA A 33 -1.86 -11.50 -17.70
CA ALA A 33 -2.62 -10.39 -17.15
C ALA A 33 -2.77 -10.47 -15.62
N TYR A 34 -2.89 -11.68 -15.05
CA TYR A 34 -3.03 -11.85 -13.60
C TYR A 34 -1.80 -11.34 -12.81
N PRO A 35 -0.58 -11.87 -13.05
CA PRO A 35 0.60 -11.40 -12.31
C PRO A 35 0.94 -9.94 -12.62
N VAL A 36 0.80 -9.50 -13.89
CA VAL A 36 1.12 -8.12 -14.28
C VAL A 36 0.13 -7.13 -13.65
N GLY A 37 -1.17 -7.42 -13.74
CA GLY A 37 -2.23 -6.62 -13.11
C GLY A 37 -2.07 -6.57 -11.60
N GLY A 38 -1.77 -7.71 -10.97
CA GLY A 38 -1.51 -7.81 -9.54
C GLY A 38 -0.36 -6.93 -9.07
N MET A 39 0.78 -6.96 -9.78
CA MET A 39 1.90 -6.07 -9.45
C MET A 39 1.55 -4.59 -9.65
N ALA A 40 0.82 -4.26 -10.71
CA ALA A 40 0.40 -2.88 -10.96
C ALA A 40 -0.50 -2.34 -9.84
N GLY A 41 -1.46 -3.15 -9.37
CA GLY A 41 -2.32 -2.76 -8.23
C GLY A 41 -1.56 -2.60 -6.92
N VAL A 42 -0.59 -3.48 -6.64
CA VAL A 42 0.29 -3.32 -5.48
C VAL A 42 1.11 -2.04 -5.57
N ALA A 43 1.69 -1.74 -6.73
CA ALA A 43 2.47 -0.52 -6.93
C ALA A 43 1.61 0.73 -6.69
N LEU A 44 0.41 0.78 -7.26
CA LEU A 44 -0.54 1.88 -7.06
C LEU A 44 -0.97 2.02 -5.59
N PHE A 45 -1.25 0.90 -4.91
CA PHE A 45 -1.59 0.90 -3.49
C PHE A 45 -0.46 1.48 -2.63
N LEU A 46 0.79 1.09 -2.89
CA LEU A 46 1.94 1.59 -2.14
C LEU A 46 2.20 3.08 -2.39
N ILE A 47 2.03 3.54 -3.63
CA ILE A 47 2.13 4.97 -3.97
C ILE A 47 1.07 5.77 -3.21
N ALA A 48 -0.19 5.32 -3.24
CA ALA A 48 -1.29 5.97 -2.54
C ALA A 48 -1.07 5.97 -1.02
N ALA A 49 -0.69 4.83 -0.44
CA ALA A 49 -0.41 4.70 0.99
C ALA A 49 0.73 5.63 1.44
N SER A 50 1.78 5.75 0.63
CA SER A 50 2.91 6.65 0.90
C SER A 50 2.50 8.12 0.86
N GLY A 51 1.61 8.51 -0.06
CA GLY A 51 1.06 9.85 -0.14
C GLY A 51 0.24 10.22 1.10
N ILE A 52 -0.60 9.29 1.57
CA ILE A 52 -1.42 9.48 2.78
C ILE A 52 -0.54 9.54 4.03
N ALA A 53 0.45 8.66 4.16
CA ALA A 53 1.32 8.60 5.33
C ALA A 53 2.06 9.93 5.60
N ARG A 54 2.40 10.69 4.56
CA ARG A 54 3.04 12.02 4.69
C ARG A 54 2.14 13.09 5.32
N HIS A 55 0.82 12.88 5.30
CA HIS A 55 -0.16 13.81 5.85
C HIS A 55 -0.63 13.44 7.26
N ILE A 56 -0.11 12.34 7.81
CA ILE A 56 -0.39 11.94 9.20
C ILE A 56 0.65 12.66 10.08
N PRO A 57 0.26 13.66 10.89
CA PRO A 57 1.18 14.25 11.85
C PRO A 57 1.69 13.16 12.78
N GLY A 58 3.02 13.05 12.88
CA GLY A 58 3.66 12.07 13.74
C GLY A 58 3.22 12.23 15.20
N PRO A 59 3.29 11.15 16.01
CA PRO A 59 2.96 11.24 17.42
C PRO A 59 3.76 12.37 18.07
N PRO A 60 3.14 13.20 18.94
CA PRO A 60 3.84 14.29 19.60
C PRO A 60 5.07 13.71 20.28
N ALA A 61 6.23 14.24 19.91
CA ALA A 61 7.50 13.79 20.43
C ALA A 61 7.41 13.79 21.95
N LEU A 62 7.69 12.64 22.58
CA LEU A 62 7.85 12.47 24.04
C LEU A 62 9.10 13.22 24.57
N VAL A 63 9.35 14.42 24.05
CA VAL A 63 10.41 15.33 24.45
C VAL A 63 9.77 16.32 25.41
N HIS A 64 9.44 15.90 26.62
CA HIS A 64 9.29 16.85 27.73
C HIS A 64 9.37 16.26 29.15
N VAL A 65 9.37 14.93 29.33
CA VAL A 65 9.33 14.38 30.70
C VAL A 65 10.73 14.26 31.36
N SER A 66 11.82 14.29 30.60
CA SER A 66 13.19 14.16 31.15
C SER A 66 13.86 15.48 31.57
N ALA A 67 13.26 16.64 31.24
CA ALA A 67 13.78 17.94 31.66
C ALA A 67 13.23 18.38 33.03
N ASP A 68 11.96 18.09 33.32
CA ASP A 68 11.35 18.46 34.60
C ASP A 68 11.80 17.57 35.76
N SER A 69 12.12 16.30 35.49
CA SER A 69 12.61 15.39 36.54
C SER A 69 14.00 15.77 37.08
N ARG A 70 14.82 16.47 36.27
CA ARG A 70 16.12 17.00 36.72
C ARG A 70 16.02 18.33 37.47
N ARG A 71 14.91 19.07 37.35
CA ARG A 71 14.67 20.30 38.13
C ARG A 71 14.07 20.04 39.51
N ASN A 72 13.36 18.93 39.69
CA ASN A 72 12.78 18.54 40.98
C ASN A 72 13.72 17.71 41.88
N GLN A 73 14.97 17.48 41.45
CA GLN A 73 15.99 16.77 42.23
C GLN A 73 17.18 17.66 42.62
N ALA A 74 17.12 18.97 42.32
CA ALA A 74 18.08 19.98 42.74
C ALA A 74 17.39 20.96 43.70
#